data_AF-A0A962UHN8-F1
#
_entry.id   AF-A0A962UHN8-F1
#
_cell.length_a   1.000
_cell.length_b   1.000
_cell.length_c   1.000
_cell.angle_alpha   90.00
_cell.angle_beta   90.00
_cell.angle_gamma   90.00
#
_symmetry.space_group_name_H-M   'P 1'
#
loop_
_entity.id
_entity.type
_entity.pdbx_description
1 polymer ?
#
loop_
_entity_poly.entity_id
_entity_poly.type
_entity_poly.pdbx_seq_one_letter_code
_entity_poly.pdbx_strand_id
1 'polypeptide(L)'
;MPTLNWIGKDAVVKHHKDVPFRLLEPVPELSCGTADSGNLIVQGDNLHALKALLPRYAGQVKCIYIDPPYNTGNEGWVYNDNVNSPEIRRWLGEVVGKEGETLDRHDRWLCMMYPRLVLLKQFLREDGAIFVSIDDNEVATLRLLMDEVFGKRNFIETVIWEKNYAPKASARHFSEAHDYVVIYSFNVDKWTRNLVPRSDKQDKLYRNLDNDSRGKWRPNNLAARNFYSKGTYPITCPSGRIIPGPPKGSYWRISEEKLKKLDADGRIWWGAGGNNVPSPKIFLSEVKQGVVPM
;
A
#
# COMPACT_ATOMS: atom_id res chain seq x y z
N MET A 1 10.42 -18.43 -13.81
CA MET A 1 9.30 -17.88 -13.01
C MET A 1 8.01 -18.45 -13.58
N PRO A 2 7.01 -18.81 -12.75
CA PRO A 2 5.70 -19.21 -13.26
C PRO A 2 5.11 -18.06 -14.09
N THR A 3 4.41 -18.40 -15.17
CA THR A 3 3.80 -17.46 -16.11
C THR A 3 2.30 -17.67 -16.15
N LEU A 4 1.52 -16.59 -16.16
CA LEU A 4 0.07 -16.63 -16.37
C LEU A 4 -0.21 -16.74 -17.87
N ASN A 5 -1.01 -17.74 -18.29
CA ASN A 5 -1.46 -17.90 -19.66
C ASN A 5 -3.00 -17.90 -19.71
N TRP A 6 -3.58 -17.31 -20.76
CA TRP A 6 -5.03 -17.12 -20.91
C TRP A 6 -5.38 -16.92 -22.40
N ILE A 7 -6.65 -17.07 -22.77
CA ILE A 7 -7.13 -16.92 -24.15
C ILE A 7 -7.06 -15.46 -24.57
N GLY A 8 -6.51 -15.17 -25.75
CA GLY A 8 -6.38 -13.81 -26.26
C GLY A 8 -5.11 -13.06 -25.80
N LYS A 9 -4.27 -13.66 -24.93
CA LYS A 9 -2.99 -13.06 -24.49
C LYS A 9 -2.15 -12.56 -25.66
N ASP A 10 -1.87 -13.43 -26.64
CA ASP A 10 -1.02 -13.09 -27.79
C ASP A 10 -1.57 -11.91 -28.61
N ALA A 11 -2.88 -11.74 -28.63
CA ALA A 11 -3.54 -10.64 -29.32
C ALA A 11 -3.39 -9.30 -28.58
N VAL A 12 -3.39 -9.30 -27.24
CA VAL A 12 -3.38 -8.05 -26.44
C VAL A 12 -1.99 -7.59 -26.02
N VAL A 13 -1.00 -8.49 -25.95
CA VAL A 13 0.35 -8.15 -25.44
C VAL A 13 0.99 -7.00 -26.22
N LYS A 14 0.76 -6.96 -27.54
CA LYS A 14 1.27 -5.89 -28.42
C LYS A 14 0.21 -4.84 -28.77
N HIS A 15 -1.06 -5.05 -28.42
CA HIS A 15 -2.17 -4.22 -28.88
C HIS A 15 -2.01 -2.75 -28.49
N HIS A 16 -1.41 -2.45 -27.33
CA HIS A 16 -1.08 -1.08 -26.91
C HIS A 16 -0.26 -0.27 -27.95
N LYS A 17 0.46 -0.95 -28.85
CA LYS A 17 1.20 -0.34 -29.95
C LYS A 17 0.30 0.03 -31.12
N ASP A 18 -0.73 -0.77 -31.36
CA ASP A 18 -1.68 -0.63 -32.47
C ASP A 18 -2.82 0.35 -32.14
N VAL A 19 -3.02 0.68 -30.86
CA VAL A 19 -4.00 1.70 -30.45
C VAL A 19 -3.68 3.02 -31.15
N PRO A 20 -4.59 3.57 -31.98
CA PRO A 20 -4.34 4.81 -32.69
C PRO A 20 -4.28 5.99 -31.73
N PHE A 21 -3.36 6.91 -32.02
CA PHE A 21 -3.33 8.21 -31.36
C PHE A 21 -4.57 9.01 -31.75
N ARG A 22 -5.17 9.70 -30.77
CA ARG A 22 -6.29 10.62 -30.98
C ARG A 22 -5.92 11.99 -30.44
N LEU A 23 -6.36 13.04 -31.11
CA LEU A 23 -6.22 14.41 -30.61
C LEU A 23 -7.21 14.65 -29.47
N LEU A 24 -6.78 15.44 -28.48
CA LEU A 24 -7.66 15.91 -27.42
C LEU A 24 -8.36 17.18 -27.90
N GLU A 25 -9.69 17.17 -27.84
CA GLU A 25 -10.53 18.32 -28.17
C GLU A 25 -10.95 19.02 -26.87
N PRO A 26 -10.58 20.29 -26.65
CA PRO A 26 -11.06 21.05 -25.52
C PRO A 26 -12.57 21.25 -25.62
N VAL A 27 -13.27 21.14 -24.49
CA VAL A 27 -14.70 21.43 -24.35
C VAL A 27 -14.85 22.60 -23.37
N PRO A 28 -14.75 23.87 -23.84
CA PRO A 28 -14.69 25.05 -22.97
C PRO A 28 -15.89 25.16 -22.02
N GLU A 29 -17.07 24.75 -22.47
CA GLU A 29 -18.32 24.79 -21.71
C GLU A 29 -18.32 23.87 -20.48
N LEU A 30 -17.47 22.84 -20.45
CA LEU A 30 -17.29 21.94 -19.30
C LEU A 30 -16.05 22.29 -18.46
N SER A 31 -15.30 23.31 -18.86
CA SER A 31 -14.07 23.70 -18.17
C SER A 31 -14.38 24.56 -16.94
N CYS A 32 -13.67 24.32 -15.85
CA CYS A 32 -13.80 25.07 -14.59
C CYS A 32 -12.41 25.46 -14.06
N GLY A 33 -12.29 26.69 -13.56
CA GLY A 33 -11.04 27.25 -13.06
C GLY A 33 -10.18 27.90 -14.14
N THR A 34 -8.93 28.21 -13.79
CA THR A 34 -7.98 28.82 -14.73
C THR A 34 -7.38 27.77 -15.67
N ALA A 35 -7.05 28.17 -16.90
CA ALA A 35 -6.50 27.29 -17.92
C ALA A 35 -5.14 26.67 -17.52
N ASP A 36 -4.43 27.28 -16.57
CA ASP A 36 -3.13 26.88 -16.03
C ASP A 36 -3.22 26.10 -14.70
N SER A 37 -4.43 25.70 -14.28
CA SER A 37 -4.63 24.99 -13.00
C SER A 37 -3.85 23.67 -12.87
N GLY A 38 -3.38 23.12 -13.99
CA GLY A 38 -2.65 21.85 -14.06
C GLY A 38 -3.54 20.61 -13.99
N ASN A 39 -4.86 20.78 -13.81
CA ASN A 39 -5.83 19.68 -13.76
C ASN A 39 -6.44 19.41 -15.14
N LEU A 40 -6.77 18.14 -15.40
CA LEU A 40 -7.34 17.70 -16.67
C LEU A 40 -8.36 16.58 -16.43
N ILE A 41 -9.52 16.67 -17.09
CA ILE A 41 -10.49 15.59 -17.20
C ILE A 41 -10.58 15.22 -18.68
N VAL A 42 -10.45 13.93 -18.99
CA VAL A 42 -10.55 13.43 -20.37
C VAL A 42 -11.71 12.45 -20.45
N GLN A 43 -12.65 12.73 -21.34
CA GLN A 43 -13.77 11.84 -21.63
C GLN A 43 -13.42 10.93 -22.82
N GLY A 44 -13.61 9.62 -22.66
CA GLY A 44 -13.40 8.63 -23.70
C GLY A 44 -13.05 7.27 -23.13
N ASP A 45 -12.84 6.29 -24.00
CA ASP A 45 -12.22 5.04 -23.59
C ASP A 45 -10.79 5.31 -23.08
N ASN A 46 -10.48 4.79 -21.91
CA ASN A 46 -9.23 5.07 -21.22
C ASN A 46 -7.99 4.55 -21.97
N LEU A 47 -8.09 3.50 -22.80
CA LEU A 47 -6.98 3.03 -23.61
C LEU A 47 -6.60 4.06 -24.67
N HIS A 48 -7.59 4.66 -25.33
CA HIS A 48 -7.37 5.77 -26.27
C HIS A 48 -6.92 7.05 -25.56
N ALA A 49 -7.53 7.40 -24.43
CA ALA A 49 -7.15 8.58 -23.66
C ALA A 49 -5.70 8.50 -23.17
N LEU A 50 -5.28 7.35 -22.62
CA LEU A 50 -3.89 7.10 -22.24
C LEU A 50 -2.95 7.22 -23.45
N LYS A 51 -3.34 6.70 -24.62
CA LYS A 51 -2.51 6.84 -25.84
C LYS A 51 -2.36 8.30 -26.26
N ALA A 52 -3.42 9.09 -26.19
CA ALA A 52 -3.42 10.52 -26.51
C ALA A 52 -2.55 11.34 -25.55
N LEU A 53 -2.55 10.98 -24.27
CA LEU A 53 -1.81 11.70 -23.22
C LEU A 53 -0.32 11.31 -23.14
N LEU A 54 0.05 10.15 -23.69
CA LEU A 54 1.39 9.58 -23.56
C LEU A 54 2.51 10.55 -24.00
N PRO A 55 2.42 11.26 -25.15
CA PRO A 55 3.49 12.17 -25.59
C PRO A 55 3.76 13.31 -24.60
N ARG A 56 2.78 13.68 -23.77
CA ARG A 56 2.88 14.80 -22.84
C ARG A 56 3.30 14.37 -21.43
N TYR A 57 2.86 13.20 -20.97
CA TYR A 57 2.96 12.80 -19.55
C TYR A 57 3.77 11.52 -19.30
N ALA A 58 4.35 10.89 -20.33
CA ALA A 58 5.24 9.75 -20.14
C ALA A 58 6.37 10.08 -19.14
N GLY A 59 6.62 9.17 -18.21
CA GLY A 59 7.66 9.28 -17.18
C GLY A 59 7.45 10.39 -16.13
N GLN A 60 6.28 11.04 -16.08
CA GLN A 60 6.05 12.22 -15.23
C GLN A 60 5.06 11.97 -14.08
N VAL A 61 4.29 10.89 -14.12
CA VAL A 61 3.23 10.62 -13.14
C VAL A 61 3.80 10.01 -11.86
N LYS A 62 3.60 10.69 -10.73
CA LYS A 62 4.06 10.23 -9.41
C LYS A 62 3.16 9.15 -8.80
N CYS A 63 1.86 9.25 -9.01
CA CYS A 63 0.87 8.37 -8.40
C CYS A 63 -0.23 8.08 -9.42
N ILE A 64 -0.56 6.79 -9.57
CA ILE A 64 -1.72 6.34 -10.32
C ILE A 64 -2.61 5.59 -9.35
N TYR A 65 -3.89 5.92 -9.32
CA TYR A 65 -4.91 5.13 -8.63
C TYR A 65 -5.97 4.72 -9.66
N ILE A 66 -6.32 3.45 -9.68
CA ILE A 66 -7.40 2.94 -10.52
C ILE A 66 -8.31 2.01 -9.72
N ASP A 67 -9.58 2.02 -10.09
CA ASP A 67 -10.64 1.19 -9.55
C ASP A 67 -11.33 0.47 -10.73
N PRO A 68 -10.69 -0.56 -11.31
CA PRO A 68 -11.22 -1.28 -12.47
C PRO A 68 -12.49 -2.06 -12.07
N PRO A 69 -13.29 -2.54 -13.05
CA PRO A 69 -14.37 -3.48 -12.75
C PRO A 69 -13.83 -4.68 -11.98
N TYR A 70 -14.44 -5.03 -10.85
CA TYR A 70 -14.01 -6.16 -10.02
C TYR A 70 -14.34 -7.51 -10.65
N ASN A 71 -15.11 -7.47 -11.74
CA ASN A 71 -15.55 -8.63 -12.46
C ASN A 71 -16.34 -9.55 -11.52
N THR A 72 -17.36 -9.04 -10.81
CA THR A 72 -18.30 -9.81 -9.96
C THR A 72 -19.46 -10.41 -10.76
N GLY A 73 -19.63 -10.00 -12.02
CA GLY A 73 -20.72 -10.43 -12.90
C GLY A 73 -22.03 -9.70 -12.64
N ASN A 74 -22.02 -8.65 -11.82
CA ASN A 74 -23.19 -7.80 -11.55
C ASN A 74 -23.02 -6.37 -12.08
N GLU A 75 -21.84 -6.00 -12.56
CA GLU A 75 -21.53 -4.64 -13.02
C GLU A 75 -22.06 -4.34 -14.42
N GLY A 76 -22.48 -5.37 -15.16
CA GLY A 76 -22.96 -5.20 -16.55
C GLY A 76 -21.87 -4.71 -17.51
N TRP A 77 -20.59 -4.87 -17.17
CA TRP A 77 -19.50 -4.43 -18.04
C TRP A 77 -19.32 -5.36 -19.24
N VAL A 78 -18.89 -4.79 -20.37
CA VAL A 78 -18.72 -5.47 -21.66
C VAL A 78 -17.28 -5.30 -22.11
N TYR A 79 -16.67 -6.37 -22.63
CA TYR A 79 -15.38 -6.26 -23.31
C TYR A 79 -15.57 -5.53 -24.66
N ASN A 80 -14.86 -4.43 -24.86
CA ASN A 80 -15.08 -3.56 -26.02
C ASN A 80 -13.78 -3.08 -26.70
N ASP A 81 -12.65 -3.70 -26.39
CA ASP A 81 -11.42 -3.39 -27.12
C ASP A 81 -11.49 -4.03 -28.51
N ASN A 82 -11.39 -3.22 -29.56
CA ASN A 82 -11.50 -3.67 -30.95
C ASN A 82 -10.19 -4.33 -31.44
N VAL A 83 -9.75 -5.37 -30.75
CA VAL A 83 -8.56 -6.16 -31.11
C VAL A 83 -8.90 -7.08 -32.26
N ASN A 84 -8.06 -7.09 -33.29
CA ASN A 84 -8.28 -7.89 -34.49
C ASN A 84 -7.89 -9.37 -34.26
N SER A 85 -8.63 -10.10 -33.42
CA SER A 85 -8.43 -11.54 -33.17
C SER A 85 -9.76 -12.32 -33.27
N PRO A 86 -9.77 -13.55 -33.83
CA PRO A 86 -10.97 -14.38 -33.90
C PRO A 86 -11.60 -14.70 -32.55
N GLU A 87 -10.80 -14.88 -31.51
CA GLU A 87 -11.24 -15.15 -30.15
C GLU A 87 -11.94 -13.92 -29.56
N ILE A 88 -11.30 -12.75 -29.67
CA ILE A 88 -11.81 -11.49 -29.11
C ILE A 88 -13.08 -11.02 -29.80
N ARG A 89 -13.17 -11.18 -31.14
CA ARG A 89 -14.35 -10.80 -31.91
C ARG A 89 -15.64 -11.49 -31.44
N ARG A 90 -15.54 -12.68 -30.83
CA ARG A 90 -16.70 -13.40 -30.28
C ARG A 90 -17.25 -12.75 -29.01
N TRP A 91 -16.44 -11.95 -28.31
CA TRP A 91 -16.82 -11.33 -27.04
C TRP A 91 -17.46 -9.95 -27.21
N LEU A 92 -17.29 -9.32 -28.38
CA LEU A 92 -17.73 -7.95 -28.62
C LEU A 92 -19.25 -7.84 -28.52
N GLY A 93 -19.72 -6.92 -27.67
CA GLY A 93 -21.14 -6.68 -27.44
C GLY A 93 -21.80 -7.62 -26.42
N GLU A 94 -21.05 -8.56 -25.85
CA GLU A 94 -21.56 -9.49 -24.84
C GLU A 94 -21.19 -9.04 -23.42
N VAL A 95 -22.20 -8.94 -22.56
CA VAL A 95 -22.02 -8.66 -21.13
C VAL A 95 -21.29 -9.82 -20.47
N VAL A 96 -20.33 -9.49 -19.60
CA VAL A 96 -19.63 -10.51 -18.82
C VAL A 96 -20.56 -11.00 -17.70
N GLY A 97 -20.96 -12.28 -17.82
CA GLY A 97 -21.84 -12.95 -16.86
C GLY A 97 -21.15 -13.34 -15.56
N LYS A 98 -21.89 -14.03 -14.68
CA LYS A 98 -21.40 -14.53 -13.39
C LYS A 98 -20.49 -15.76 -13.56
N GLU A 99 -19.80 -16.11 -12.48
CA GLU A 99 -18.96 -17.31 -12.42
C GLU A 99 -19.75 -18.56 -12.87
N GLY A 100 -19.18 -19.32 -13.80
CA GLY A 100 -19.80 -20.53 -14.35
C GLY A 100 -20.85 -20.31 -15.44
N GLU A 101 -21.26 -19.08 -15.74
CA GLU A 101 -22.13 -18.79 -16.89
C GLU A 101 -21.34 -18.83 -18.21
N THR A 102 -20.07 -18.40 -18.16
CA THR A 102 -19.13 -18.41 -19.28
C THR A 102 -17.74 -18.86 -18.81
N LEU A 103 -16.92 -19.40 -19.71
CA LEU A 103 -15.57 -19.90 -19.36
C LEU A 103 -14.46 -18.84 -19.60
N ASP A 104 -14.80 -17.73 -20.22
CA ASP A 104 -13.88 -16.70 -20.73
C ASP A 104 -13.93 -15.39 -19.93
N ARG A 105 -14.65 -15.37 -18.80
CA ARG A 105 -14.79 -14.22 -17.90
C ARG A 105 -13.44 -13.60 -17.50
N HIS A 106 -12.51 -14.42 -17.03
CA HIS A 106 -11.18 -13.96 -16.61
C HIS A 106 -10.30 -13.62 -17.82
N ASP A 107 -10.45 -14.34 -18.94
CA ASP A 107 -9.73 -14.06 -20.18
C ASP A 107 -10.08 -12.65 -20.70
N ARG A 108 -11.37 -12.30 -20.73
CA ARG A 108 -11.87 -10.98 -21.12
C ARG A 108 -11.31 -9.88 -20.22
N TRP A 109 -11.33 -10.09 -18.90
CA TRP A 109 -10.82 -9.10 -17.94
C TRP A 109 -9.32 -8.88 -18.09
N LEU A 110 -8.54 -9.95 -18.20
CA LEU A 110 -7.09 -9.90 -18.44
C LEU A 110 -6.77 -9.21 -19.77
N CYS A 111 -7.54 -9.51 -20.83
CA CYS A 111 -7.39 -8.85 -22.14
C CYS A 111 -7.66 -7.34 -22.07
N MET A 112 -8.60 -6.90 -21.23
CA MET A 112 -8.92 -5.49 -21.03
C MET A 112 -7.84 -4.79 -20.21
N MET A 113 -7.37 -5.42 -19.13
CA MET A 113 -6.41 -4.82 -18.21
C MET A 113 -4.98 -4.75 -18.77
N TYR A 114 -4.53 -5.77 -19.52
CA TYR A 114 -3.14 -5.86 -20.00
C TYR A 114 -2.65 -4.60 -20.73
N PRO A 115 -3.29 -4.16 -21.85
CA PRO A 115 -2.77 -3.02 -22.62
C PRO A 115 -2.83 -1.72 -21.81
N ARG A 116 -3.83 -1.57 -20.91
CA ARG A 116 -3.98 -0.41 -20.03
C ARG A 116 -2.85 -0.34 -19.01
N LEU A 117 -2.53 -1.43 -18.33
CA LEU A 117 -1.42 -1.50 -17.37
C LEU A 117 -0.06 -1.25 -18.04
N VAL A 118 0.15 -1.75 -19.26
CA VAL A 118 1.37 -1.47 -20.05
C VAL A 118 1.52 0.01 -20.38
N LEU A 119 0.42 0.70 -20.74
CA LEU A 119 0.45 2.15 -20.94
C LEU A 119 0.70 2.86 -19.61
N LEU A 120 -0.06 2.57 -18.55
CA LEU A 120 0.08 3.21 -17.24
C LEU A 120 1.52 3.10 -16.68
N LYS A 121 2.21 1.98 -16.89
CA LYS A 121 3.63 1.85 -16.54
C LYS A 121 4.52 2.89 -17.23
N GLN A 122 4.24 3.26 -18.48
CA GLN A 122 5.00 4.27 -19.23
C GLN A 122 4.74 5.70 -18.72
N PHE A 123 3.61 5.95 -18.05
CA PHE A 123 3.33 7.23 -17.42
C PHE A 123 4.11 7.44 -16.13
N LEU A 124 4.40 6.36 -15.39
CA LEU A 124 5.04 6.46 -14.08
C LEU A 124 6.45 7.05 -14.19
N ARG A 125 6.73 8.01 -13.31
CA ARG A 125 8.09 8.45 -12.99
C ARG A 125 8.86 7.32 -12.30
N GLU A 126 10.19 7.40 -12.28
CA GLU A 126 11.02 6.35 -11.68
C GLU A 126 10.72 6.03 -10.21
N ASP A 127 10.33 7.04 -9.43
CA ASP A 127 9.93 6.91 -8.02
C ASP A 127 8.39 6.90 -7.86
N GLY A 128 7.66 6.68 -8.95
CA GLY A 128 6.20 6.62 -8.98
C GLY A 128 5.65 5.26 -8.58
N ALA A 129 4.37 5.22 -8.21
CA ALA A 129 3.64 3.99 -7.91
C ALA A 129 2.21 4.01 -8.44
N ILE A 130 1.68 2.82 -8.68
CA ILE A 130 0.29 2.53 -9.01
C ILE A 130 -0.37 1.77 -7.87
N PHE A 131 -1.62 2.13 -7.59
CA PHE A 131 -2.52 1.55 -6.60
C PHE A 131 -3.76 1.06 -7.35
N VAL A 132 -4.11 -0.21 -7.19
CA VAL A 132 -5.23 -0.84 -7.89
C VAL A 132 -6.17 -1.45 -6.86
N SER A 133 -7.37 -0.90 -6.74
CA SER A 133 -8.44 -1.50 -5.94
C SER A 133 -9.00 -2.72 -6.64
N ILE A 134 -9.28 -3.78 -5.89
CA ILE A 134 -9.80 -5.05 -6.42
C ILE A 134 -10.43 -5.88 -5.30
N ASP A 135 -11.32 -6.82 -5.65
CA ASP A 135 -11.83 -7.81 -4.71
C ASP A 135 -11.25 -9.22 -4.97
N ASP A 136 -11.79 -10.22 -4.30
CA ASP A 136 -11.34 -11.61 -4.39
C ASP A 136 -11.49 -12.25 -5.79
N ASN A 137 -12.34 -11.72 -6.69
CA ASN A 137 -12.57 -12.33 -8.01
C ASN A 137 -11.31 -12.27 -8.89
N GLU A 138 -10.57 -11.16 -8.81
CA GLU A 138 -9.44 -10.89 -9.73
C GLU A 138 -8.14 -10.52 -9.00
N VAL A 139 -8.08 -10.51 -7.66
CA VAL A 139 -6.84 -10.14 -6.95
C VAL A 139 -5.66 -11.05 -7.32
N ALA A 140 -5.89 -12.35 -7.49
CA ALA A 140 -4.84 -13.31 -7.80
C ALA A 140 -4.32 -13.16 -9.24
N THR A 141 -5.22 -13.03 -10.21
CA THR A 141 -4.94 -12.79 -11.63
C THR A 141 -4.30 -11.42 -11.84
N LEU A 142 -4.82 -10.36 -11.23
CA LEU A 142 -4.21 -9.02 -11.21
C LEU A 142 -2.77 -9.09 -10.67
N ARG A 143 -2.56 -9.78 -9.55
CA ARG A 143 -1.23 -9.90 -8.94
C ARG A 143 -0.25 -10.53 -9.92
N LEU A 144 -0.59 -11.63 -10.58
CA LEU A 144 0.28 -12.26 -11.58
C LEU A 144 0.47 -11.39 -12.83
N LEU A 145 -0.57 -10.70 -13.28
CA LEU A 145 -0.51 -9.77 -14.41
C LEU A 145 0.44 -8.59 -14.12
N MET A 146 0.36 -8.01 -12.92
CA MET A 146 1.25 -6.92 -12.52
C MET A 146 2.68 -7.39 -12.29
N ASP A 147 2.91 -8.64 -11.86
CA ASP A 147 4.26 -9.24 -11.80
C ASP A 147 4.91 -9.25 -13.20
N GLU A 148 4.13 -9.59 -14.23
CA GLU A 148 4.58 -9.61 -15.62
C GLU A 148 4.84 -8.19 -16.16
N VAL A 149 3.93 -7.24 -15.92
CA VAL A 149 4.02 -5.88 -16.46
C VAL A 149 5.04 -5.03 -15.72
N PHE A 150 4.99 -4.98 -14.39
CA PHE A 150 5.83 -4.09 -13.57
C PHE A 150 7.11 -4.77 -13.07
N GLY A 151 7.16 -6.10 -13.07
CA GLY A 151 8.26 -6.89 -12.54
C GLY A 151 8.06 -7.19 -11.06
N LYS A 152 8.16 -8.46 -10.67
CA LYS A 152 7.89 -8.93 -9.31
C LYS A 152 8.64 -8.21 -8.19
N ARG A 153 9.88 -7.76 -8.43
CA ARG A 153 10.68 -7.00 -7.45
C ARG A 153 10.02 -5.66 -7.09
N ASN A 154 9.22 -5.09 -7.99
CA ASN A 154 8.62 -3.77 -7.81
C ASN A 154 7.29 -3.79 -7.04
N PHE A 155 6.82 -4.97 -6.63
CA PHE A 155 5.69 -5.11 -5.72
C PHE A 155 6.02 -4.47 -4.36
N ILE A 156 5.11 -3.65 -3.85
CA ILE A 156 5.27 -2.98 -2.56
C ILE A 156 4.51 -3.75 -1.49
N GLU A 157 3.18 -3.83 -1.62
CA GLU A 157 2.29 -4.47 -0.65
C GLU A 157 0.89 -4.67 -1.26
N THR A 158 0.10 -5.56 -0.64
CA THR A 158 -1.35 -5.61 -0.81
C THR A 158 -2.00 -5.07 0.46
N VAL A 159 -2.57 -3.87 0.39
CA VAL A 159 -3.28 -3.26 1.51
C VAL A 159 -4.68 -3.88 1.61
N ILE A 160 -5.10 -4.21 2.83
CA ILE A 160 -6.45 -4.69 3.11
C ILE A 160 -7.33 -3.49 3.44
N TRP A 161 -8.33 -3.23 2.61
CA TRP A 161 -9.30 -2.16 2.83
C TRP A 161 -10.55 -2.72 3.49
N GLU A 162 -10.71 -2.51 4.79
CA GLU A 162 -11.91 -2.87 5.53
C GLU A 162 -13.09 -1.99 5.11
N LYS A 163 -14.04 -2.57 4.37
CA LYS A 163 -15.23 -1.88 3.83
C LYS A 163 -16.46 -2.03 4.73
N ASN A 164 -16.49 -3.07 5.57
CA ASN A 164 -17.61 -3.34 6.48
C ASN A 164 -17.13 -3.42 7.93
N TYR A 165 -17.71 -2.60 8.80
CA TYR A 165 -17.41 -2.64 10.25
C TYR A 165 -18.02 -3.86 10.97
N ALA A 166 -19.23 -4.26 10.57
CA ALA A 166 -19.98 -5.31 11.24
C ALA A 166 -19.97 -6.62 10.44
N PRO A 167 -19.76 -7.78 11.09
CA PRO A 167 -19.93 -9.07 10.44
C PRO A 167 -21.35 -9.28 9.91
N LYS A 168 -21.47 -9.80 8.70
CA LYS A 168 -22.74 -10.22 8.09
C LYS A 168 -23.22 -11.52 8.75
N ALA A 169 -24.23 -11.42 9.60
CA ALA A 169 -24.80 -12.58 10.31
C ALA A 169 -25.37 -13.67 9.36
N SER A 170 -25.75 -13.29 8.14
CA SER A 170 -26.25 -14.20 7.10
C SER A 170 -25.15 -14.88 6.28
N ALA A 171 -23.87 -14.59 6.54
CA ALA A 171 -22.76 -15.19 5.80
C ALA A 171 -22.71 -16.71 6.05
N ARG A 172 -22.65 -17.49 4.97
CA ARG A 172 -22.57 -18.96 5.03
C ARG A 172 -21.21 -19.46 5.52
N HIS A 173 -20.14 -18.74 5.18
CA HIS A 173 -18.76 -19.09 5.51
C HIS A 173 -18.15 -18.03 6.43
N PHE A 174 -17.38 -17.11 5.85
CA PHE A 174 -16.86 -15.94 6.55
C PHE A 174 -17.61 -14.69 6.09
N SER A 175 -17.75 -13.71 7.00
CA SER A 175 -18.25 -12.41 6.61
C SER A 175 -17.16 -11.65 5.86
N GLU A 176 -17.31 -11.53 4.55
CA GLU A 176 -16.46 -10.69 3.69
C GLU A 176 -16.58 -9.22 4.11
N ALA A 177 -15.51 -8.69 4.69
CA ALA A 177 -15.47 -7.36 5.28
C ALA A 177 -14.41 -6.45 4.65
N HIS A 178 -13.64 -6.95 3.69
CA HIS A 178 -12.56 -6.21 3.07
C HIS A 178 -12.51 -6.39 1.55
N ASP A 179 -11.80 -5.47 0.92
CA ASP A 179 -11.25 -5.56 -0.44
C ASP A 179 -9.73 -5.35 -0.36
N TYR A 180 -9.07 -5.33 -1.52
CA TYR A 180 -7.62 -5.21 -1.63
C TYR A 180 -7.24 -3.95 -2.40
N VAL A 181 -6.10 -3.37 -2.05
CA VAL A 181 -5.39 -2.41 -2.88
C VAL A 181 -4.00 -2.95 -3.17
N VAL A 182 -3.77 -3.39 -4.41
CA VAL A 182 -2.48 -3.93 -4.86
C VAL A 182 -1.58 -2.77 -5.29
N ILE A 183 -0.37 -2.72 -4.74
CA ILE A 183 0.55 -1.59 -4.94
C ILE A 183 1.84 -2.02 -5.61
N TYR A 184 2.20 -1.29 -6.67
CA TYR A 184 3.44 -1.45 -7.41
C TYR A 184 4.16 -0.13 -7.60
N SER A 185 5.48 -0.17 -7.48
CA SER A 185 6.35 0.93 -7.91
C SER A 185 6.77 0.76 -9.37
N PHE A 186 7.26 1.84 -9.98
CA PHE A 186 8.10 1.72 -11.17
C PHE A 186 9.49 1.16 -10.82
N ASN A 187 10.10 1.69 -9.75
CA ASN A 187 11.34 1.19 -9.15
C ASN A 187 11.24 1.24 -7.62
N VAL A 188 11.24 0.06 -6.99
CA VAL A 188 11.06 -0.06 -5.53
C VAL A 188 12.18 0.58 -4.73
N ASP A 189 13.40 0.61 -5.27
CA ASP A 189 14.57 1.16 -4.59
C ASP A 189 14.52 2.70 -4.54
N LYS A 190 13.78 3.33 -5.46
CA LYS A 190 13.60 4.79 -5.55
C LYS A 190 12.29 5.27 -4.91
N TRP A 191 11.31 4.39 -4.76
CA TRP A 191 10.02 4.76 -4.21
C TRP A 191 10.07 4.99 -2.70
N THR A 192 9.38 6.02 -2.25
CA THR A 192 9.25 6.35 -0.83
C THR A 192 7.79 6.61 -0.48
N ARG A 193 7.33 6.04 0.64
CA ARG A 193 6.00 6.33 1.18
C ARG A 193 5.96 7.60 2.02
N ASN A 194 4.81 8.25 2.01
CA ASN A 194 4.47 9.25 3.00
C ASN A 194 4.15 8.57 4.34
N LEU A 195 4.37 9.31 5.43
CA LEU A 195 3.86 8.93 6.74
C LEU A 195 2.45 9.50 6.91
N VAL A 196 1.57 8.74 7.54
CA VAL A 196 0.24 9.24 7.90
C VAL A 196 0.30 9.96 9.25
N PRO A 197 -0.52 10.99 9.49
CA PRO A 197 -0.56 11.66 10.78
C PRO A 197 -0.78 10.67 11.93
N ARG A 198 -0.23 11.00 13.10
CA ARG A 198 -0.47 10.22 14.32
C ARG A 198 -1.94 10.37 14.72
N SER A 199 -2.56 9.29 15.18
CA SER A 199 -3.93 9.36 15.69
C SER A 199 -3.97 9.73 17.17
N ASP A 200 -5.07 10.33 17.62
CA ASP A 200 -5.32 10.61 19.04
C ASP A 200 -5.15 9.36 19.92
N LYS A 201 -5.52 8.19 19.41
CA LYS A 201 -5.34 6.91 20.11
C LYS A 201 -3.87 6.60 20.37
N GLN A 202 -2.99 6.88 19.41
CA GLN A 202 -1.56 6.68 19.55
C GLN A 202 -0.94 7.69 20.52
N ASP A 203 -1.45 8.92 20.54
CA ASP A 203 -0.92 9.98 21.39
C ASP A 203 -1.42 9.88 22.83
N LYS A 204 -2.60 9.30 23.07
CA LYS A 204 -3.12 8.95 24.41
C LYS A 204 -2.22 7.98 25.19
N LEU A 205 -1.31 7.28 24.51
CA LEU A 205 -0.31 6.41 25.15
C LEU A 205 0.81 7.20 25.83
N TYR A 206 1.00 8.48 25.48
CA TYR A 206 2.03 9.34 26.04
C TYR A 206 1.46 10.14 27.23
N ARG A 207 2.13 10.06 28.37
CA ARG A 207 1.75 10.70 29.64
C ARG A 207 2.99 11.31 30.29
N ASN A 208 2.81 12.35 31.10
CA ASN A 208 3.90 12.90 31.89
C ASN A 208 3.65 12.54 33.36
N LEU A 209 4.11 11.35 33.76
CA LEU A 209 3.80 10.79 35.09
C LEU A 209 4.71 11.34 36.20
N ASP A 210 5.76 12.05 35.83
CA ASP A 210 6.81 12.51 36.73
C ASP A 210 7.19 13.98 36.50
N ASN A 211 6.30 14.75 35.87
CA ASN A 211 6.46 16.18 35.60
C ASN A 211 7.77 16.53 34.87
N ASP A 212 8.22 15.66 33.98
CA ASP A 212 9.40 15.88 33.15
C ASP A 212 9.21 17.12 32.25
N SER A 213 10.18 18.03 32.25
CA SER A 213 10.10 19.30 31.50
C SER A 213 10.01 19.12 29.99
N ARG A 214 10.42 17.96 29.46
CA ARG A 214 10.32 17.60 28.03
C ARG A 214 8.90 17.20 27.60
N GLY A 215 7.97 17.12 28.54
CA GLY A 215 6.55 16.87 28.27
C GLY A 215 6.16 15.39 28.28
N LYS A 216 5.10 15.05 27.54
CA LYS A 216 4.51 13.70 27.54
C LYS A 216 5.50 12.66 26.97
N TRP A 217 5.62 11.53 27.65
CA TRP A 217 6.46 10.41 27.23
C TRP A 217 5.74 9.08 27.42
N ARG A 218 6.28 7.99 26.88
CA ARG A 218 5.81 6.64 27.20
C ARG A 218 7.00 5.73 27.55
N PRO A 219 6.81 4.72 28.42
CA PRO A 219 7.87 3.78 28.72
C PRO A 219 8.15 2.90 27.50
N ASN A 220 9.42 2.58 27.30
CA ASN A 220 9.88 1.62 26.33
C ASN A 220 10.53 0.43 27.02
N ASN A 221 10.52 -0.73 26.36
CA ASN A 221 11.17 -1.91 26.90
C ASN A 221 12.70 -1.79 26.80
N LEU A 222 13.39 -2.00 27.92
CA LEU A 222 14.85 -2.04 27.99
C LEU A 222 15.42 -3.37 27.48
N ALA A 223 14.64 -4.46 27.48
CA ALA A 223 15.08 -5.78 27.02
C ALA A 223 14.59 -6.11 25.61
N ALA A 224 15.42 -6.83 24.84
CA ALA A 224 15.08 -7.39 23.54
C ALA A 224 15.75 -8.76 23.33
N ARG A 225 15.26 -9.56 22.36
CA ARG A 225 15.82 -10.90 22.07
C ARG A 225 17.14 -10.88 21.29
N ASN A 226 17.56 -9.73 20.76
CA ASN A 226 18.78 -9.61 19.97
C ASN A 226 20.01 -9.67 20.89
N PHE A 227 20.95 -10.56 20.59
CA PHE A 227 22.22 -10.66 21.32
C PHE A 227 22.95 -9.32 21.30
N TYR A 228 23.40 -8.90 22.49
CA TYR A 228 24.25 -7.74 22.66
C TYR A 228 25.28 -8.04 23.75
N SER A 229 26.56 -8.00 23.40
CA SER A 229 27.65 -8.42 24.29
C SER A 229 27.74 -7.61 25.59
N LYS A 230 27.33 -6.34 25.58
CA LYS A 230 27.26 -5.49 26.77
C LYS A 230 25.86 -5.41 27.39
N GLY A 231 24.95 -6.30 27.00
CA GLY A 231 23.54 -6.30 27.39
C GLY A 231 23.22 -7.15 28.62
N THR A 232 24.23 -7.68 29.30
CA THR A 232 24.07 -8.52 30.49
C THR A 232 24.83 -7.89 31.64
N TYR A 233 24.10 -7.24 32.55
CA TYR A 233 24.63 -6.63 33.76
C TYR A 233 23.51 -6.46 34.78
N PRO A 234 23.82 -6.45 36.09
CA PRO A 234 22.84 -6.16 37.12
C PRO A 234 22.46 -4.68 37.12
N ILE A 235 21.24 -4.38 37.57
CA ILE A 235 20.73 -3.02 37.72
C ILE A 235 20.22 -2.85 39.15
N THR A 236 20.68 -1.81 39.83
CA THR A 236 20.14 -1.41 41.14
C THR A 236 19.09 -0.32 40.94
N CYS A 237 17.86 -0.58 41.39
CA CYS A 237 16.79 0.39 41.36
C CYS A 237 16.96 1.44 42.48
N PRO A 238 16.35 2.64 42.37
CA PRO A 238 16.33 3.64 43.43
C PRO A 238 15.81 3.13 44.79
N SER A 239 14.91 2.14 44.78
CA SER A 239 14.43 1.45 45.99
C SER A 239 15.48 0.59 46.70
N GLY A 240 16.66 0.39 46.10
CA GLY A 240 17.68 -0.57 46.55
C GLY A 240 17.49 -2.00 46.01
N ARG A 241 16.39 -2.30 45.31
CA ARG A 241 16.18 -3.60 44.66
C ARG A 241 17.23 -3.86 43.59
N ILE A 242 17.79 -5.06 43.56
CA ILE A 242 18.71 -5.50 42.50
C ILE A 242 17.96 -6.37 41.49
N ILE A 243 18.10 -6.03 40.22
CA ILE A 243 17.69 -6.84 39.07
C ILE A 243 18.97 -7.52 38.56
N PRO A 244 19.11 -8.86 38.67
CA PRO A 244 20.38 -9.53 38.37
C PRO A 244 20.75 -9.50 36.88
N GLY A 245 19.77 -9.33 36.01
CA GLY A 245 19.96 -9.29 34.56
C GLY A 245 18.63 -9.25 33.80
N PRO A 246 18.70 -9.23 32.46
CA PRO A 246 17.51 -9.23 31.62
C PRO A 246 16.72 -10.55 31.75
N PRO A 247 15.42 -10.57 31.37
CA PRO A 247 14.64 -11.80 31.31
C PRO A 247 15.34 -12.89 30.49
N LYS A 248 15.14 -14.16 30.87
CA LYS A 248 15.78 -15.31 30.21
C LYS A 248 15.54 -15.28 28.69
N GLY A 249 16.62 -15.40 27.91
CA GLY A 249 16.57 -15.32 26.43
C GLY A 249 16.48 -13.90 25.87
N SER A 250 16.79 -12.89 26.67
CA SER A 250 16.87 -11.49 26.23
C SER A 250 18.11 -10.79 26.77
N TYR A 251 18.39 -9.61 26.23
CA TYR A 251 19.53 -8.75 26.56
C TYR A 251 19.03 -7.33 26.78
N TRP A 252 19.66 -6.57 27.67
CA TRP A 252 19.47 -5.13 27.73
C TRP A 252 19.88 -4.50 26.40
N ARG A 253 19.08 -3.58 25.89
CA ARG A 253 19.27 -2.93 24.58
C ARG A 253 20.40 -1.90 24.56
N ILE A 254 20.92 -1.54 25.73
CA ILE A 254 21.95 -0.53 25.93
C ILE A 254 22.99 -1.06 26.92
N SER A 255 24.19 -0.47 26.92
CA SER A 255 25.21 -0.79 27.93
C SER A 255 24.88 -0.17 29.28
N GLU A 256 25.48 -0.69 30.34
CA GLU A 256 25.38 -0.13 31.69
C GLU A 256 25.79 1.36 31.72
N GLU A 257 26.88 1.72 31.04
CA GLU A 257 27.34 3.10 30.94
C GLU A 257 26.27 4.01 30.28
N LYS A 258 25.62 3.54 29.22
CA LYS A 258 24.57 4.29 28.55
C LYS A 258 23.30 4.38 29.40
N LEU A 259 22.97 3.33 30.15
CA LEU A 259 21.88 3.37 31.12
C LEU A 259 22.13 4.45 32.18
N LYS A 260 23.33 4.50 32.77
CA LYS A 260 23.72 5.53 33.75
C LYS A 260 23.63 6.95 33.17
N LYS A 261 24.09 7.15 31.93
CA LYS A 261 23.98 8.44 31.23
C LYS A 261 22.52 8.87 31.02
N LEU A 262 21.67 7.95 30.57
CA LEU A 262 20.25 8.22 30.38
C LEU A 262 19.54 8.49 31.72
N ASP A 263 19.93 7.78 32.77
CA ASP A 263 19.36 7.96 34.11
C ASP A 263 19.73 9.33 34.70
N ALA A 264 21.00 9.74 34.56
CA ALA A 264 21.46 11.09 34.93
C ALA A 264 20.74 12.20 34.16
N ASP A 265 20.34 11.94 32.90
CA ASP A 265 19.51 12.84 32.08
C ASP A 265 17.99 12.68 32.35
N GLY A 266 17.61 11.93 33.40
CA GLY A 266 16.21 11.70 33.76
C GLY A 266 15.39 10.94 32.71
N ARG A 267 16.04 10.25 31.77
CA ARG A 267 15.40 9.51 30.67
C ARG A 267 15.03 8.07 31.04
N ILE A 268 15.30 7.65 32.27
CA ILE A 268 14.92 6.34 32.77
C ILE A 268 13.75 6.50 33.74
N TRP A 269 12.68 5.76 33.47
CA TRP A 269 11.55 5.65 34.36
C TRP A 269 11.68 4.38 35.23
N TRP A 270 11.69 4.57 36.54
CA TRP A 270 11.82 3.50 37.54
C TRP A 270 10.48 3.05 38.14
N GLY A 271 9.36 3.52 37.59
CA GLY A 271 8.04 3.37 38.23
C GLY A 271 7.81 4.41 39.32
N ALA A 272 6.55 4.61 39.70
CA ALA A 272 6.17 5.62 40.70
C ALA A 272 6.85 5.39 42.07
N GLY A 273 7.10 4.12 42.43
CA GLY A 273 7.81 3.75 43.66
C GLY A 273 9.31 3.47 43.48
N GLY A 274 9.90 3.78 42.32
CA GLY A 274 11.34 3.57 42.08
C GLY A 274 11.81 2.11 42.13
N ASN A 275 10.90 1.13 41.95
CA ASN A 275 11.15 -0.30 42.17
C ASN A 275 10.90 -1.16 40.92
N ASN A 276 10.48 -0.56 39.80
CA ASN A 276 10.21 -1.29 38.56
C ASN A 276 11.49 -1.61 37.79
N VAL A 277 11.38 -2.54 36.84
CA VAL A 277 12.40 -2.68 35.79
C VAL A 277 12.51 -1.35 35.04
N PRO A 278 13.71 -0.77 34.90
CA PRO A 278 13.87 0.53 34.27
C PRO A 278 13.35 0.53 32.85
N SER A 279 12.63 1.60 32.51
CA SER A 279 12.06 1.80 31.19
C SER A 279 12.59 3.11 30.60
N PRO A 280 13.33 3.08 29.47
CA PRO A 280 13.66 4.29 28.76
C PRO A 280 12.40 5.07 28.36
N LYS A 281 12.38 6.36 28.64
CA LYS A 281 11.32 7.27 28.22
C LYS A 281 11.47 7.57 26.74
N ILE A 282 10.37 7.44 26.00
CA ILE A 282 10.25 7.98 24.63
C ILE A 282 9.37 9.22 24.71
N PHE A 283 9.97 10.39 24.52
CA PHE A 283 9.24 11.67 24.53
C PHE A 283 8.47 11.88 23.24
N LEU A 284 7.23 12.35 23.35
CA LEU A 284 6.36 12.63 22.19
C LEU A 284 6.99 13.68 21.27
N SER A 285 7.64 14.68 21.85
CA SER A 285 8.36 15.75 21.17
C SER A 285 9.57 15.27 20.37
N GLU A 286 10.13 14.10 20.71
CA GLU A 286 11.33 13.53 20.07
C GLU A 286 11.00 12.39 19.09
N VAL A 287 9.73 11.96 19.03
CA VAL A 287 9.31 10.91 18.09
C VAL A 287 9.17 11.50 16.69
N LYS A 288 9.63 10.75 15.68
CA LYS A 288 9.39 11.09 14.28
C LYS A 288 7.89 11.33 14.06
N GLN A 289 7.57 12.50 13.52
CA GLN A 289 6.19 12.85 13.23
C GLN A 289 5.67 11.98 12.08
N GLY A 290 4.42 11.54 12.24
CA GLY A 290 3.76 10.58 11.36
C GLY A 290 4.11 9.12 11.67
N VAL A 291 3.22 8.22 11.25
CA VAL A 291 3.39 6.78 11.36
C VAL A 291 3.45 6.15 9.99
N VAL A 292 4.18 5.04 9.96
CA VAL A 292 4.16 4.04 8.90
C VAL A 292 2.69 3.67 8.66
N PRO A 293 2.10 3.90 7.46
CA PRO A 293 0.79 3.35 7.14
C PRO A 293 0.83 1.84 7.28
N MET A 294 -0.23 1.31 7.89
CA MET A 294 -0.39 -0.09 8.26
C MET A 294 -1.47 -0.72 7.40
#